data_AF-A0AAN6ZA18-F1
#
_entry.id   AF-A0AAN6ZA18-F1
#
_cell.length_a   1.000
_cell.length_b   1.000
_cell.length_c   1.000
_cell.angle_alpha   90.00
_cell.angle_beta   90.00
_cell.angle_gamma   90.00
#
_symmetry.space_group_name_H-M   'P 1'
#
loop_
_entity.id
_entity.type
_entity.pdbx_description
1 polymer ?
#
loop_
_entity_poly.entity_id
_entity_poly.type
_entity_poly.pdbx_seq_one_letter_code
_entity_poly.pdbx_strand_id
1 'polypeptide(L)'
;MLKIWSMKKEQQKDENSAEGNGAAAPKKKKVTAAQLRAQKDLSELSLGTTMSTEFPDPDNILSFVLYVEPDEGMYKGGRFSFTFNITPSFPHEPPKVQCREKIYHPNIDLEGKVCLNILREDWKPVLDLNAVIVGLQFLFLEPNASDPLNKEAAEDLRNNREGFKRNVKIAMGGGSVRGESYKRVLI
;
A
#
# COMPACT_ATOMS: atom_id res chain seq x y z
N MET A 1 15.71 -5.86 19.02
CA MET A 1 17.04 -5.88 18.36
C MET A 1 17.94 -7.08 18.71
N LEU A 2 17.76 -7.78 19.84
CA LEU A 2 18.67 -8.87 20.29
C LEU A 2 18.51 -10.23 19.58
N LYS A 3 17.39 -10.53 18.91
CA LYS A 3 17.16 -11.84 18.27
C LYS A 3 17.90 -12.07 16.94
N ILE A 4 18.25 -10.99 16.22
CA ILE A 4 18.76 -11.09 14.84
C ILE A 4 20.24 -11.56 14.81
N TRP A 5 21.03 -11.18 15.80
CA TRP A 5 22.46 -11.55 15.87
C TRP A 5 22.68 -12.98 16.38
N SER A 6 21.75 -13.50 17.20
CA SER A 6 21.76 -14.92 17.61
C SER A 6 21.59 -15.84 16.41
N MET A 7 20.66 -15.50 15.51
CA MET A 7 20.36 -16.28 14.30
C MET A 7 21.55 -16.33 13.33
N LYS A 8 22.32 -15.25 13.22
CA LYS A 8 23.51 -15.19 12.35
C LYS A 8 24.67 -16.06 12.88
N LYS A 9 24.80 -16.19 14.20
CA LYS A 9 25.78 -17.08 14.85
C LYS A 9 25.37 -18.55 14.82
N GLU A 10 24.08 -18.85 14.93
CA GLU A 10 23.55 -20.21 14.78
C GLU A 10 23.63 -20.69 13.31
N GLN A 11 23.33 -19.81 12.35
CA GLN A 11 23.45 -20.11 10.91
C GLN A 11 24.89 -20.48 10.48
N GLN A 12 25.91 -19.80 11.03
CA GLN A 12 27.32 -20.14 10.76
C GLN A 12 27.81 -21.40 11.48
N LYS A 13 27.19 -21.76 12.62
CA LYS A 13 27.58 -22.98 13.37
C LYS A 13 27.02 -24.24 12.74
N ASP A 14 25.79 -24.16 12.21
CA ASP A 14 25.11 -25.32 11.62
C ASP A 14 25.62 -25.67 10.21
N GLU A 15 26.13 -24.70 9.45
CA GLU A 15 26.74 -24.91 8.13
C GLU A 15 27.99 -25.79 8.18
N ASN A 16 28.72 -25.83 9.30
CA ASN A 16 29.92 -26.66 9.48
C ASN A 16 29.64 -28.06 10.05
N SER A 17 28.40 -28.39 10.39
CA SER A 17 28.04 -29.69 11.01
C SER A 17 27.26 -30.64 10.09
N ALA A 18 26.97 -30.26 8.85
CA ALA A 18 26.09 -31.00 7.95
C ALA A 18 26.85 -31.79 6.85
N GLU A 19 27.87 -32.57 7.23
CA GLU A 19 28.33 -33.73 6.45
C GLU A 19 27.88 -35.00 7.19
N GLY A 20 26.64 -35.43 6.97
CA GLY A 20 26.13 -36.66 7.59
C GLY A 20 24.65 -36.94 7.34
N ASN A 21 24.40 -37.88 6.42
CA ASN A 21 23.22 -38.73 6.23
C ASN A 21 21.79 -38.13 6.30
N GLY A 22 21.13 -38.14 5.13
CA GLY A 22 20.01 -39.05 4.93
C GLY A 22 18.71 -38.79 5.68
N ALA A 23 18.17 -37.58 5.62
CA ALA A 23 16.73 -37.32 5.76
C ALA A 23 16.37 -36.06 4.95
N ALA A 24 15.29 -36.09 4.17
CA ALA A 24 14.82 -34.94 3.41
C ALA A 24 14.30 -33.86 4.37
N ALA A 25 15.21 -33.02 4.87
CA ALA A 25 14.87 -31.84 5.64
C ALA A 25 13.98 -30.90 4.81
N PRO A 26 13.03 -30.17 5.43
CA PRO A 26 12.26 -29.16 4.71
C PRO A 26 13.26 -28.14 4.14
N LYS A 27 13.31 -28.03 2.81
CA LYS A 27 14.23 -27.12 2.12
C LYS A 27 13.98 -25.70 2.64
N LYS A 28 14.94 -25.12 3.37
CA LYS A 28 14.91 -23.72 3.80
C LYS A 28 14.65 -22.84 2.56
N LYS A 29 13.58 -22.05 2.56
CA LYS A 29 13.24 -21.15 1.45
C LYS A 29 14.40 -20.16 1.28
N LYS A 30 15.00 -20.12 0.09
CA LYS A 30 16.03 -19.13 -0.24
C LYS A 30 15.39 -17.74 -0.22
N VAL A 31 16.00 -16.80 0.49
CA VAL A 31 15.57 -15.39 0.51
C VAL A 31 15.84 -14.77 -0.87
N THR A 32 14.84 -14.12 -1.46
CA THR A 32 14.97 -13.49 -2.78
C THR A 32 15.52 -12.06 -2.68
N ALA A 33 16.08 -11.52 -3.77
CA ALA A 33 16.52 -10.13 -3.82
C ALA A 33 15.37 -9.14 -3.52
N ALA A 34 14.17 -9.43 -4.05
CA ALA A 34 12.95 -8.69 -3.75
C ALA A 34 12.62 -8.69 -2.25
N GLN A 35 12.76 -9.85 -1.59
CA GLN A 35 12.54 -9.97 -0.14
C GLN A 35 13.57 -9.20 0.68
N LEU A 36 14.86 -9.27 0.33
CA LEU A 36 15.90 -8.48 0.99
C LEU A 36 15.64 -6.98 0.85
N ARG A 37 15.23 -6.54 -0.36
CA ARG A 37 14.93 -5.15 -0.63
C ARG A 37 13.67 -4.69 0.11
N ALA A 38 12.58 -5.45 0.06
CA ALA A 38 11.36 -5.16 0.80
C ALA A 38 11.61 -5.08 2.32
N GLN A 39 12.39 -6.02 2.87
CA GLN A 39 12.74 -6.01 4.28
C GLN A 39 13.49 -4.74 4.67
N LYS A 40 14.42 -4.26 3.81
CA LYS A 40 15.11 -2.99 4.02
C LYS A 40 14.12 -1.83 4.04
N ASP A 41 13.31 -1.69 2.99
CA ASP A 41 12.33 -0.60 2.85
C ASP A 41 11.34 -0.58 4.03
N LEU A 42 10.84 -1.76 4.44
CA LEU A 42 9.93 -1.91 5.59
C LEU A 42 10.58 -1.52 6.92
N SER A 43 11.88 -1.78 7.09
CA SER A 43 12.62 -1.42 8.31
C SER A 43 12.91 0.09 8.42
N GLU A 44 12.89 0.79 7.30
CA GLU A 44 13.14 2.22 7.18
C GLU A 44 11.83 3.03 7.07
N LEU A 45 10.66 2.38 7.14
CA LEU A 45 9.37 3.05 7.08
C LEU A 45 9.22 4.08 8.21
N SER A 46 8.88 5.30 7.82
CA SER A 46 8.59 6.41 8.72
C SER A 46 7.14 6.86 8.50
N LEU A 47 6.20 6.14 9.11
CA LEU A 47 4.78 6.47 9.01
C LEU A 47 4.43 7.65 9.93
N GLY A 48 3.69 8.63 9.39
CA GLY A 48 3.06 9.66 10.21
C GLY A 48 1.89 9.11 11.04
N THR A 49 1.24 9.97 11.83
CA THR A 49 0.10 9.59 12.69
C THR A 49 -1.16 9.18 11.92
N THR A 50 -1.26 9.56 10.65
CA THR A 50 -2.38 9.27 9.76
C THR A 50 -2.25 7.93 9.03
N MET A 51 -1.21 7.14 9.30
CA MET A 51 -0.95 5.90 8.56
C MET A 51 -0.52 4.77 9.48
N SER A 52 -0.93 3.55 9.12
CA SER A 52 -0.52 2.34 9.83
C SER A 52 -0.47 1.15 8.88
N THR A 53 0.32 0.13 9.24
CA THR A 53 0.43 -1.12 8.45
C THR A 53 -0.03 -2.32 9.26
N GLU A 54 -0.61 -3.29 8.56
CA GLU A 54 -1.00 -4.60 9.09
C GLU A 54 -0.41 -5.69 8.21
N PHE A 55 0.16 -6.73 8.82
CA PHE A 55 0.68 -7.91 8.15
C PHE A 55 -0.19 -9.10 8.53
N PRO A 56 -1.21 -9.45 7.71
CA PRO A 56 -2.14 -10.53 8.04
C PRO A 56 -1.45 -11.89 8.20
N ASP A 57 -0.37 -12.09 7.45
CA ASP A 57 0.53 -13.23 7.59
C ASP A 57 1.91 -12.73 8.07
N PRO A 58 2.28 -12.95 9.34
CA PRO A 58 3.57 -12.52 9.89
C PRO A 58 4.79 -13.12 9.18
N ASP A 59 4.62 -14.26 8.51
CA ASP A 59 5.70 -14.94 7.78
C ASP A 59 5.84 -14.42 6.33
N ASN A 60 4.87 -13.60 5.87
CA ASN A 60 4.86 -13.04 4.52
C ASN A 60 4.91 -11.51 4.52
N ILE A 61 6.12 -10.97 4.67
CA ILE A 61 6.36 -9.52 4.60
C ILE A 61 6.13 -8.91 3.20
N LEU A 62 5.97 -9.74 2.15
CA LEU A 62 5.75 -9.28 0.79
C LEU A 62 4.30 -8.88 0.52
N SER A 63 3.38 -9.19 1.44
CA SER A 63 1.99 -8.75 1.36
C SER A 63 1.55 -8.14 2.68
N PHE A 64 1.08 -6.90 2.62
CA PHE A 64 0.61 -6.17 3.79
C PHE A 64 -0.53 -5.23 3.41
N VAL A 65 -1.24 -4.74 4.41
CA VAL A 65 -2.28 -3.73 4.27
C VAL A 65 -1.76 -2.42 4.83
N LEU A 66 -1.89 -1.34 4.07
CA LEU A 66 -1.71 0.03 4.53
C LEU A 66 -3.09 0.60 4.87
N TYR A 67 -3.22 1.26 6.02
CA TYR A 67 -4.35 2.12 6.33
C TYR A 67 -3.92 3.59 6.25
N VAL A 68 -4.74 4.40 5.60
CA VAL A 68 -4.60 5.85 5.52
C VAL A 68 -5.83 6.49 6.15
N GLU A 69 -5.61 7.36 7.13
CA GLU A 69 -6.62 8.05 7.93
C GLU A 69 -6.36 9.57 7.86
N PRO A 70 -6.79 10.25 6.78
CA PRO A 70 -6.56 11.68 6.64
C PRO A 70 -7.19 12.46 7.81
N ASP A 71 -6.42 13.36 8.40
CA ASP A 71 -6.83 14.25 9.49
C ASP A 71 -7.18 15.67 9.00
N GLU A 72 -6.97 15.93 7.72
CA GLU A 72 -7.33 17.16 7.00
C GLU A 72 -7.88 16.88 5.59
N GLY A 73 -8.15 17.94 4.84
CA GLY A 73 -8.65 17.84 3.48
C GLY A 73 -10.10 17.33 3.37
N MET A 74 -10.46 16.90 2.17
CA MET A 74 -11.84 16.48 1.85
C MET A 74 -12.20 15.10 2.40
N TYR A 75 -11.19 14.27 2.63
CA TYR A 75 -11.31 12.90 3.10
C TYR A 75 -11.08 12.75 4.61
N LYS A 76 -11.06 13.88 5.33
CA LYS A 76 -10.89 13.92 6.78
C LYS A 76 -11.89 13.01 7.50
N GLY A 77 -11.39 12.19 8.43
CA GLY A 77 -12.21 11.31 9.26
C GLY A 77 -12.67 10.02 8.57
N GLY A 78 -12.10 9.70 7.40
CA GLY A 78 -12.23 8.40 6.78
C GLY A 78 -11.03 7.51 7.07
N ARG A 79 -11.22 6.19 6.94
CA ARG A 79 -10.15 5.19 6.94
C ARG A 79 -10.20 4.40 5.65
N PHE A 80 -9.09 4.44 4.91
CA PHE A 80 -8.94 3.81 3.60
C PHE A 80 -7.86 2.74 3.67
N SER A 81 -8.13 1.54 3.15
CA SER A 81 -7.18 0.45 3.21
C SER A 81 -6.69 0.03 1.83
N PHE A 82 -5.39 -0.23 1.72
CA PHE A 82 -4.72 -0.58 0.49
C PHE A 82 -3.94 -1.88 0.67
N THR A 83 -4.16 -2.85 -0.21
CA THR A 83 -3.33 -4.05 -0.27
C THR A 83 -2.06 -3.72 -1.03
N PHE A 84 -0.92 -4.00 -0.42
CA PHE A 84 0.38 -4.03 -1.05
C PHE A 84 0.77 -5.48 -1.35
N ASN A 85 1.24 -5.73 -2.57
CA ASN A 85 1.81 -6.99 -2.99
C ASN A 85 3.13 -6.75 -3.72
N ILE A 86 4.23 -7.16 -3.09
CA ILE A 86 5.59 -7.01 -3.59
C ILE A 86 5.93 -8.24 -4.41
N THR A 87 6.09 -8.06 -5.72
CA THR A 87 6.36 -9.16 -6.65
C THR A 87 7.84 -9.55 -6.64
N PRO A 88 8.21 -10.73 -7.18
CA PRO A 88 9.61 -11.12 -7.35
C PRO A 88 10.43 -10.16 -8.22
N SER A 89 9.78 -9.33 -9.05
CA SER A 89 10.42 -8.31 -9.90
C SER A 89 10.80 -7.04 -9.14
N PHE A 90 10.40 -6.87 -7.89
CA PHE A 90 10.75 -5.70 -7.08
C PHE A 90 12.27 -5.66 -6.80
N PRO A 91 12.95 -4.50 -6.94
CA PRO A 91 12.42 -3.16 -7.18
C PRO A 91 12.43 -2.72 -8.67
N HIS A 92 12.68 -3.63 -9.62
CA HIS A 92 12.64 -3.28 -11.05
C HIS A 92 11.22 -2.90 -11.49
N GLU A 93 10.21 -3.59 -10.96
CA GLU A 93 8.80 -3.19 -11.04
C GLU A 93 8.31 -2.64 -9.69
N PRO A 94 7.34 -1.71 -9.70
CA PRO A 94 6.71 -1.22 -8.46
C PRO A 94 5.90 -2.32 -7.76
N PRO A 95 5.60 -2.16 -6.45
CA PRO A 95 4.63 -3.02 -5.80
C PRO A 95 3.26 -2.88 -6.47
N LYS A 96 2.45 -3.95 -6.43
CA LYS A 96 1.04 -3.86 -6.82
C LYS A 96 0.25 -3.31 -5.64
N VAL A 97 -0.48 -2.22 -5.86
CA VAL A 97 -1.29 -1.54 -4.85
C VAL A 97 -2.74 -1.49 -5.31
N GLN A 98 -3.66 -1.86 -4.43
CA GLN A 98 -5.10 -1.82 -4.70
C GLN A 98 -5.86 -1.30 -3.48
N CYS A 99 -6.75 -0.33 -3.67
CA CYS A 99 -7.70 0.10 -2.65
C CYS A 99 -8.74 -1.00 -2.40
N ARG A 100 -9.03 -1.30 -1.14
CA ARG A 100 -9.95 -2.39 -0.77
C ARG A 100 -11.40 -1.94 -0.72
N GLU A 101 -11.65 -0.65 -0.52
CA GLU A 101 -12.98 -0.07 -0.48
C GLU A 101 -13.34 0.61 -1.81
N LYS A 102 -14.60 0.47 -2.22
CA LYS A 102 -15.17 1.32 -3.27
C LYS A 102 -15.39 2.72 -2.71
N ILE A 103 -14.62 3.69 -3.19
CA ILE A 103 -14.62 5.08 -2.71
C ILE A 103 -14.79 6.09 -3.83
N TYR A 104 -15.25 7.29 -3.49
CA TYR A 104 -15.43 8.38 -4.44
C TYR A 104 -14.16 9.24 -4.52
N HIS A 105 -13.28 8.93 -5.48
CA HIS A 105 -11.99 9.59 -5.62
C HIS A 105 -11.56 9.69 -7.10
N PRO A 106 -11.05 10.84 -7.59
CA PRO A 106 -10.65 11.01 -9.01
C PRO A 106 -9.64 9.97 -9.49
N ASN A 107 -8.64 9.65 -8.66
CA ASN A 107 -7.52 8.77 -9.01
C ASN A 107 -7.72 7.30 -8.60
N ILE A 108 -8.90 6.89 -8.14
CA ILE A 108 -9.19 5.49 -7.77
C ILE A 108 -10.48 5.06 -8.46
N ASP A 109 -10.46 3.94 -9.20
CA ASP A 109 -11.67 3.39 -9.84
C ASP A 109 -12.54 2.59 -8.86
N LEU A 110 -13.68 2.12 -9.35
CA LEU A 110 -14.66 1.39 -8.53
C LEU A 110 -14.17 -0.03 -8.17
N GLU A 111 -13.19 -0.54 -8.91
CA GLU A 111 -12.48 -1.81 -8.68
C GLU A 111 -11.24 -1.65 -7.78
N GLY A 112 -10.96 -0.43 -7.31
CA GLY A 112 -9.87 -0.12 -6.38
C GLY A 112 -8.50 0.05 -7.03
N LYS A 113 -8.40 0.10 -8.37
CA LYS A 113 -7.13 0.44 -9.03
C LYS A 113 -6.76 1.88 -8.72
N VAL A 114 -5.48 2.10 -8.48
CA VAL A 114 -4.93 3.42 -8.14
C VAL A 114 -4.18 3.99 -9.35
N CYS A 115 -4.43 5.26 -9.64
CA CYS A 115 -3.59 6.05 -10.53
C CYS A 115 -2.65 6.92 -9.69
N LEU A 116 -1.43 6.42 -9.54
CA LEU A 116 -0.30 7.11 -8.95
C LEU A 116 0.87 6.91 -9.91
N ASN A 117 1.44 7.99 -10.43
CA ASN A 117 2.49 7.97 -11.46
C ASN A 117 3.68 7.07 -11.10
N ILE A 118 4.12 7.10 -9.83
CA ILE A 118 5.21 6.27 -9.33
C ILE A 118 4.86 4.78 -9.20
N LEU A 119 3.60 4.37 -9.43
CA LEU A 119 3.22 2.96 -9.61
C LEU A 119 3.23 2.52 -11.08
N ARG A 120 3.63 3.41 -12.00
CA ARG A 120 3.59 3.22 -13.45
C ARG A 120 4.83 3.82 -14.12
N GLU A 121 4.68 4.86 -14.93
CA GLU A 121 5.72 5.45 -15.78
C GLU A 121 6.88 6.09 -15.00
N ASP A 122 6.58 6.64 -13.82
CA ASP A 122 7.57 7.35 -13.00
C ASP A 122 8.25 6.45 -11.96
N TRP A 123 7.92 5.15 -11.93
CA TRP A 123 8.63 4.21 -11.09
C TRP A 123 10.11 4.13 -11.49
N LYS A 124 10.99 4.20 -10.50
CA LYS A 124 12.42 3.92 -10.64
C LYS A 124 12.84 2.99 -9.50
N PRO A 125 13.76 2.04 -9.71
CA PRO A 125 14.21 1.14 -8.65
C PRO A 125 14.86 1.82 -7.43
N VAL A 126 15.19 3.11 -7.53
CA VAL A 126 15.67 3.95 -6.42
C VAL A 126 14.55 4.39 -5.47
N LEU A 127 13.30 4.42 -5.93
CA LEU A 127 12.13 4.68 -5.08
C LEU A 127 11.90 3.47 -4.17
N ASP A 128 11.38 3.75 -2.97
CA ASP A 128 11.11 2.77 -1.93
C ASP A 128 9.60 2.69 -1.61
N LEU A 129 9.23 1.78 -0.71
CA LEU A 129 7.86 1.66 -0.23
C LEU A 129 7.36 2.94 0.46
N ASN A 130 8.25 3.70 1.11
CA ASN A 130 7.91 4.94 1.77
C ASN A 130 7.42 6.00 0.78
N ALA A 131 8.09 6.13 -0.37
CA ALA A 131 7.68 7.02 -1.45
C ALA A 131 6.26 6.69 -1.97
N VAL A 132 5.95 5.41 -2.12
CA VAL A 132 4.62 4.96 -2.53
C VAL A 132 3.56 5.30 -1.47
N ILE A 133 3.85 5.01 -0.20
CA ILE A 133 2.94 5.28 0.93
C ILE A 133 2.65 6.77 1.06
N VAL A 134 3.68 7.62 0.98
CA VAL A 134 3.52 9.08 0.99
C VAL A 134 2.74 9.56 -0.23
N GLY A 135 3.00 8.98 -1.42
CA GLY A 135 2.24 9.27 -2.63
C GLY A 135 0.74 8.95 -2.48
N LEU A 136 0.40 7.83 -1.84
CA LEU A 136 -1.00 7.49 -1.54
C LEU A 136 -1.64 8.48 -0.58
N GLN A 137 -0.95 8.87 0.50
CA GLN A 137 -1.44 9.90 1.42
C GLN A 137 -1.70 11.22 0.69
N PHE A 138 -0.81 11.61 -0.22
CA PHE A 138 -0.93 12.85 -0.98
C PHE A 138 -2.16 12.87 -1.90
N LEU A 139 -2.56 11.73 -2.48
CA LEU A 139 -3.78 11.65 -3.28
C LEU A 139 -5.03 12.09 -2.49
N PHE A 140 -5.09 11.82 -1.18
CA PHE A 140 -6.21 12.24 -0.32
C PHE A 140 -6.14 13.72 0.08
N LEU A 141 -4.96 14.33 0.07
CA LEU A 141 -4.78 15.74 0.40
C LEU A 141 -5.05 16.61 -0.83
N GLU A 142 -4.45 16.24 -1.96
CA GLU A 142 -4.54 16.94 -3.24
C GLU A 142 -4.96 15.98 -4.37
N PRO A 143 -6.26 15.64 -4.47
CA PRO A 143 -6.76 14.79 -5.54
C PRO A 143 -6.50 15.41 -6.92
N ASN A 144 -6.08 14.59 -7.89
CA ASN A 144 -5.69 15.05 -9.20
C ASN A 144 -6.78 14.76 -10.26
N ALA A 145 -7.31 15.81 -10.89
CA ALA A 145 -8.33 15.69 -11.92
C ALA A 145 -7.80 15.58 -13.36
N SER A 146 -6.49 15.64 -13.59
CA SER A 146 -5.89 15.69 -14.92
C SER A 146 -5.80 14.32 -15.61
N ASP A 147 -5.53 13.25 -14.85
CA ASP A 147 -5.54 11.86 -15.34
C ASP A 147 -6.40 10.96 -14.43
N PRO A 148 -7.74 11.11 -14.50
CA PRO A 148 -8.63 10.45 -13.56
C PRO A 148 -9.04 9.05 -14.01
N LEU A 149 -9.13 8.14 -13.04
CA LEU A 149 -9.80 6.84 -13.23
C LEU A 149 -11.31 6.97 -13.04
N ASN A 150 -11.74 7.83 -12.10
CA ASN A 150 -13.14 8.17 -11.92
C ASN A 150 -13.42 9.55 -12.55
N LYS A 151 -13.94 9.52 -13.79
CA LYS A 151 -14.19 10.73 -14.59
C LYS A 151 -15.22 11.65 -13.95
N GLU A 152 -16.25 11.10 -13.30
CA GLU A 152 -17.30 11.88 -12.65
C GLU A 152 -16.78 12.61 -11.41
N ALA A 153 -15.99 11.93 -10.58
CA ALA A 153 -15.31 12.53 -9.44
C ALA A 153 -14.38 13.67 -9.87
N ALA A 154 -13.64 13.47 -10.96
CA ALA A 154 -12.76 14.50 -11.51
C ALA A 154 -13.53 15.69 -12.10
N GLU A 155 -14.66 15.45 -12.77
CA GLU A 155 -15.54 16.50 -13.26
C GLU A 155 -16.10 17.33 -12.12
N ASP A 156 -16.63 16.69 -11.07
CA ASP A 156 -17.13 17.37 -9.89
C ASP A 156 -16.03 18.21 -9.23
N LEU A 157 -14.81 17.68 -9.11
CA LEU A 157 -13.68 18.40 -8.54
C LEU A 157 -13.30 19.64 -9.36
N ARG A 158 -13.30 19.56 -10.70
CA ARG A 158 -12.96 20.69 -11.59
C ARG A 158 -14.05 21.76 -11.61
N ASN A 159 -15.31 21.33 -11.73
CA ASN A 159 -16.41 22.22 -12.05
C ASN A 159 -17.13 22.75 -10.80
N ASN A 160 -17.14 21.99 -9.71
CA ASN A 160 -17.85 22.36 -8.48
C ASN A 160 -17.20 21.73 -7.24
N ARG A 161 -16.09 22.32 -6.78
CA ARG A 161 -15.30 21.83 -5.64
C ARG A 161 -16.14 21.62 -4.37
N GLU A 162 -17.11 22.48 -4.09
CA GLU A 162 -18.02 22.31 -2.94
C GLU A 162 -19.02 21.17 -3.15
N GLY A 163 -19.50 20.97 -4.38
CA GLY A 163 -20.29 19.80 -4.76
C GLY A 163 -19.51 18.50 -4.58
N PHE A 164 -18.27 18.47 -5.06
CA PHE A 164 -17.35 17.34 -4.86
C PHE A 164 -17.16 17.03 -3.38
N LYS A 165 -16.89 18.04 -2.54
CA LYS A 165 -16.75 17.88 -1.09
C LYS A 165 -18.02 17.30 -0.43
N ARG A 166 -19.22 17.69 -0.87
CA ARG A 166 -20.47 17.09 -0.39
C ARG A 166 -20.60 15.63 -0.82
N ASN A 167 -20.27 15.32 -2.08
CA ASN A 167 -20.32 13.98 -2.63
C ASN A 167 -19.34 13.03 -1.92
N VAL A 168 -18.11 13.49 -1.63
CA VAL A 168 -17.14 12.75 -0.82
C VAL A 168 -17.72 12.40 0.55
N LYS A 169 -18.33 13.36 1.26
CA LYS A 169 -18.95 13.09 2.58
C LYS A 169 -20.10 12.08 2.50
N ILE A 170 -20.96 12.19 1.48
CA ILE A 170 -22.07 11.24 1.25
C ILE A 170 -21.52 9.84 1.01
N ALA A 171 -20.55 9.70 0.10
CA ALA A 171 -19.93 8.43 -0.23
C ALA A 171 -19.22 7.81 0.98
N MET A 172 -18.43 8.59 1.73
CA MET A 172 -17.74 8.13 2.94
C MET A 172 -18.73 7.66 4.02
N GLY A 173 -19.91 8.27 4.09
CA GLY A 173 -21.01 7.86 4.97
C GLY A 173 -21.68 6.54 4.58
N GLY A 174 -21.37 5.98 3.41
CA GLY A 174 -22.02 4.79 2.85
C GLY A 174 -23.22 5.10 1.94
N GLY A 175 -23.34 6.34 1.46
CA GLY A 175 -24.40 6.77 0.56
C GLY A 175 -24.11 6.46 -0.91
N SER A 176 -25.00 6.96 -1.77
CA SER A 176 -24.87 6.84 -3.22
C SER A 176 -24.59 8.21 -3.86
N VAL A 177 -23.71 8.23 -4.86
CA VAL A 177 -23.36 9.42 -5.64
C VAL A 177 -23.39 9.01 -7.11
N ARG A 178 -24.07 9.79 -7.97
CA ARG A 178 -24.17 9.54 -9.42
C ARG A 178 -24.68 8.13 -9.78
N GLY A 179 -25.56 7.57 -8.94
CA GLY A 179 -26.11 6.21 -9.13
C GLY A 179 -25.22 5.08 -8.58
N GLU A 180 -23.98 5.38 -8.18
CA GLU A 180 -23.06 4.41 -7.58
C GLU A 180 -23.18 4.42 -6.06
N SER A 181 -23.29 3.24 -5.45
CA SER A 181 -23.27 3.08 -3.99
C SER A 181 -21.86 2.83 -3.50
N TYR A 182 -21.48 3.48 -2.40
CA TYR A 182 -20.15 3.43 -1.82
C TYR A 182 -20.15 2.76 -0.45
N LYS A 183 -19.01 2.17 -0.07
CA LYS A 183 -18.85 1.57 1.24
C LYS A 183 -18.67 2.66 2.30
N ARG A 184 -19.29 2.50 3.47
CA ARG A 184 -19.02 3.38 4.62
C ARG A 184 -17.57 3.22 5.07
N VAL A 185 -16.85 4.32 5.14
CA VAL A 185 -15.43 4.41 5.54
C VAL A 185 -15.15 5.44 6.63
N LEU A 186 -16.17 6.14 7.13
CA LEU A 186 -16.02 7.04 8.29
C LEU A 186 -15.69 6.24 9.56
N ILE A 187 -14.72 6.74 10.32
CA ILE A 187 -14.33 6.24 11.66
C ILE A 187 -14.96 7.05 12.79
#